data_AF-A0A845CAN6-F1
#
_entry.id   AF-A0A845CAN6-F1
#
_cell.length_a   1.000
_cell.length_b   1.000
_cell.length_c   1.000
_cell.angle_alpha   90.00
_cell.angle_beta   90.00
_cell.angle_gamma   90.00
#
_symmetry.space_group_name_H-M   'P 1'
#
loop_
_entity.id
_entity.type
_entity.pdbx_description
1 polymer ?
#
loop_
_entity_poly.entity_id
_entity_poly.type
_entity_poly.pdbx_seq_one_letter_code
_entity_poly.pdbx_strand_id
1 'polypeptide(L)'
;MEYIVACQDPKLLEVLCAFADRLALLPDPRDRRGVRYPQAVLLGTLLVALAGGADNMAAVAAFTRDHRTWFRQWLPLGASVPTDDTYRLWVRRLDPETAMKAALLLLDGTSLGLAELVLALDGKAARRSGDRADGLRPLHMVSAFLVREGLTLAQEPCDAKSNEITAIPRLLDRIHLEGAVVTIDAAGCQTAIVQALREAGADYVLAVKRNQPTLHREVKAVFDEAERGTFAPRAEDRCETVERNSGRRERRTCTVLGGPGLGEWVADPKT
;
A
#
# COMPACT_ATOMS: atom_id res chain seq x y z
N MET A 1 -28.93 33.48 7.07
CA MET A 1 -27.47 33.47 6.82
C MET A 1 -27.21 32.31 5.88
N GLU A 2 -27.30 32.62 4.59
CA GLU A 2 -27.25 31.65 3.50
C GLU A 2 -25.80 31.26 3.23
N TYR A 3 -25.51 29.95 3.21
CA TYR A 3 -24.24 29.44 2.76
C TYR A 3 -24.49 28.41 1.66
N ILE A 4 -24.08 28.80 0.45
CA ILE A 4 -23.98 27.93 -0.71
C ILE A 4 -22.79 27.01 -0.46
N VAL A 5 -23.05 25.75 -0.13
CA VAL A 5 -22.12 24.70 -0.52
C VAL A 5 -22.77 23.99 -1.69
N ALA A 6 -22.35 24.36 -2.88
CA ALA A 6 -22.73 23.63 -4.06
C ALA A 6 -21.60 22.65 -4.34
N CYS A 7 -21.83 21.35 -4.14
CA CYS A 7 -21.20 20.39 -5.03
C CYS A 7 -21.83 20.66 -6.41
N GLN A 8 -21.23 21.57 -7.21
CA GLN A 8 -21.78 21.98 -8.52
C GLN A 8 -21.63 20.91 -9.59
N ASP A 9 -21.03 19.78 -9.25
CA ASP A 9 -20.85 18.66 -10.16
C ASP A 9 -21.80 17.51 -9.76
N PRO A 10 -22.92 17.32 -10.48
CA PRO A 10 -23.82 16.20 -10.26
C PRO A 10 -23.14 14.84 -10.33
N LYS A 11 -22.09 14.68 -11.15
CA LYS A 11 -21.34 13.42 -11.25
C LYS A 11 -20.52 13.18 -9.99
N LEU A 12 -19.91 14.23 -9.44
CA LEU A 12 -19.19 14.11 -8.16
C LEU A 12 -20.15 13.71 -7.04
N LEU A 13 -21.34 14.30 -6.99
CA LEU A 13 -22.34 13.93 -5.99
C LEU A 13 -22.81 12.47 -6.16
N GLU A 14 -23.04 12.03 -7.39
CA GLU A 14 -23.38 10.64 -7.69
C GLU A 14 -22.30 9.67 -7.22
N VAL A 15 -21.02 9.97 -7.51
CA VAL A 15 -19.88 9.18 -7.05
C VAL A 15 -19.80 9.16 -5.52
N LEU A 16 -20.01 10.29 -4.86
CA LEU A 16 -19.98 10.39 -3.40
C LEU A 16 -21.14 9.62 -2.73
N CYS A 17 -22.34 9.66 -3.31
CA CYS A 17 -23.47 8.86 -2.84
C CYS A 17 -23.22 7.36 -3.01
N ALA A 18 -22.76 6.94 -4.19
CA ALA A 18 -22.37 5.56 -4.43
C ALA A 18 -21.22 5.11 -3.51
N PHE A 19 -20.33 6.03 -3.14
CA PHE A 19 -19.30 5.78 -2.14
C PHE A 19 -19.89 5.59 -0.73
N ALA A 20 -20.81 6.45 -0.29
CA ALA A 20 -21.49 6.29 0.99
C ALA A 20 -22.25 4.96 1.10
N ASP A 21 -22.91 4.54 0.02
CA ASP A 21 -23.62 3.26 -0.06
C ASP A 21 -22.66 2.08 0.10
N ARG A 22 -21.49 2.11 -0.56
CA ARG A 22 -20.45 1.10 -0.40
C ARG A 22 -19.90 1.05 1.03
N LEU A 23 -19.66 2.21 1.65
CA LEU A 23 -19.22 2.26 3.04
C LEU A 23 -20.25 1.65 4.00
N ALA A 24 -21.55 1.75 3.69
CA ALA A 24 -22.61 1.18 4.50
C ALA A 24 -22.67 -0.36 4.44
N LEU A 25 -22.04 -0.98 3.44
CA LEU A 25 -21.92 -2.45 3.33
C LEU A 25 -20.86 -3.04 4.27
N LEU A 26 -19.98 -2.20 4.82
CA LEU A 26 -18.93 -2.67 5.72
C LEU A 26 -19.51 -3.10 7.06
N PRO A 27 -19.00 -4.19 7.67
CA PRO A 27 -19.42 -4.61 8.99
C PRO A 27 -19.18 -3.52 10.05
N ASP A 28 -20.21 -3.23 10.86
CA ASP A 28 -20.10 -2.34 12.02
C ASP A 28 -19.68 -3.14 13.26
N PRO A 29 -18.48 -2.92 13.80
CA PRO A 29 -17.99 -3.66 14.96
C PRO A 29 -18.67 -3.23 16.27
N ARG A 30 -19.58 -2.24 16.24
CA ARG A 30 -20.29 -1.76 17.42
C ARG A 30 -21.58 -2.55 17.65
N ASP A 31 -21.91 -2.74 18.92
CA ASP A 31 -23.25 -3.22 19.30
C ASP A 31 -24.34 -2.28 18.78
N ARG A 32 -25.46 -2.85 18.32
CA ARG A 32 -26.61 -2.08 17.80
C ARG A 32 -27.16 -1.07 18.80
N ARG A 33 -27.00 -1.32 20.11
CA ARG A 33 -27.45 -0.42 21.17
C ARG A 33 -26.45 0.72 21.34
N GLY A 34 -26.92 1.96 21.21
CA GLY A 34 -26.09 3.15 21.43
C GLY A 34 -25.35 3.69 20.20
N VAL A 35 -25.63 3.16 19.00
CA VAL A 35 -25.15 3.74 17.74
C VAL A 35 -25.86 5.07 17.48
N ARG A 36 -25.16 6.18 17.71
CA ARG A 36 -25.66 7.54 17.43
C ARG A 36 -25.40 8.00 15.99
N TYR A 37 -24.32 7.50 15.39
CA TYR A 37 -23.89 7.86 14.04
C TYR A 37 -23.67 6.59 13.21
N PRO A 38 -24.25 6.49 12.00
CA PRO A 38 -23.96 5.39 11.08
C PRO A 38 -22.46 5.26 10.82
N GLN A 39 -21.95 4.04 10.65
CA GLN A 39 -20.52 3.84 10.39
C GLN A 39 -20.05 4.51 9.10
N ALA A 40 -20.88 4.53 8.06
CA ALA A 40 -20.60 5.25 6.83
C ALA A 40 -20.33 6.75 7.07
N VAL A 41 -21.04 7.37 8.03
CA VAL A 41 -20.77 8.76 8.43
C VAL A 41 -19.37 8.85 9.04
N LEU A 42 -19.03 7.99 10.01
CA LEU A 42 -17.74 8.01 10.69
C LEU A 42 -16.56 7.72 9.74
N LEU A 43 -16.69 6.74 8.84
CA LEU A 43 -15.68 6.41 7.83
C LEU A 43 -15.53 7.52 6.81
N GLY A 44 -16.64 7.98 6.21
CA GLY A 44 -16.61 8.97 5.15
C GLY A 44 -16.02 10.30 5.61
N THR A 45 -16.40 10.78 6.80
CA THR A 45 -15.83 12.01 7.36
C THR A 45 -14.38 11.85 7.80
N LEU A 46 -14.01 10.68 8.35
CA LEU A 46 -12.62 10.38 8.69
C LEU A 46 -11.73 10.40 7.44
N LEU A 47 -12.09 9.63 6.40
CA LEU A 47 -11.30 9.50 5.17
C LEU A 47 -11.12 10.85 4.47
N VAL A 48 -12.20 11.63 4.32
CA VAL A 48 -12.11 12.95 3.69
C VAL A 48 -11.32 13.94 4.55
N ALA A 49 -11.48 13.92 5.87
CA ALA A 49 -10.68 14.79 6.75
C ALA A 49 -9.18 14.45 6.70
N LEU A 50 -8.82 13.15 6.67
CA LEU A 50 -7.43 12.70 6.50
C LEU A 50 -6.85 13.16 5.15
N ALA A 51 -7.61 13.02 4.06
CA ALA A 51 -7.22 13.55 2.75
C ALA A 51 -7.07 15.08 2.76
N GLY A 52 -7.89 15.77 3.57
CA GLY A 52 -7.78 17.20 3.87
C GLY A 52 -6.65 17.59 4.82
N GLY A 53 -5.81 16.64 5.24
CA GLY A 53 -4.63 16.88 6.09
C GLY A 53 -4.87 16.81 7.59
N ALA A 54 -6.03 16.32 8.04
CA ALA A 54 -6.23 16.04 9.47
C ALA A 54 -5.28 14.91 9.92
N ASP A 55 -4.58 15.12 11.03
CA ASP A 55 -3.58 14.17 11.55
C ASP A 55 -3.94 13.57 12.92
N ASN A 56 -5.11 13.95 13.46
CA ASN A 56 -5.62 13.45 14.74
C ASN A 56 -7.15 13.55 14.83
N MET A 57 -7.76 12.86 15.82
CA MET A 57 -9.23 12.78 15.95
C MET A 57 -9.91 14.13 16.27
N ALA A 58 -9.21 15.05 16.93
CA ALA A 58 -9.73 16.39 17.17
C ALA A 58 -9.78 17.19 15.86
N ALA A 59 -8.74 17.08 15.03
CA ALA A 59 -8.71 17.66 13.68
C ALA A 59 -9.82 17.09 12.79
N VAL A 60 -10.07 15.77 12.84
CA VAL A 60 -11.17 15.11 12.10
C VAL A 60 -12.54 15.65 12.55
N ALA A 61 -12.77 15.76 13.86
CA ALA A 61 -14.02 16.29 14.41
C ALA A 61 -14.24 17.77 14.06
N ALA A 62 -13.18 18.58 14.10
CA ALA A 62 -13.21 19.99 13.66
C ALA A 62 -13.53 20.09 12.16
N PHE A 63 -12.81 19.35 11.31
CA PHE A 63 -13.03 19.30 9.87
C PHE A 63 -14.48 18.91 9.54
N THR A 64 -15.03 17.89 10.21
CA THR A 64 -16.42 17.44 10.03
C THR A 64 -17.43 18.53 10.39
N ARG A 65 -17.17 19.29 11.47
CA ARG A 65 -18.04 20.38 11.93
C ARG A 65 -18.07 21.54 10.94
N ASP A 66 -16.90 21.89 10.44
CA ASP A 66 -16.70 23.02 9.53
C ASP A 66 -17.32 22.72 8.16
N HIS A 67 -17.24 21.47 7.70
CA HIS A 67 -17.76 21.01 6.41
C HIS A 67 -19.10 20.27 6.51
N ARG A 68 -19.83 20.41 7.63
CA ARG A 68 -21.07 19.64 7.92
C ARG A 68 -22.13 19.75 6.82
N THR A 69 -22.26 20.92 6.20
CA THR A 69 -23.25 21.18 5.15
C THR A 69 -22.90 20.44 3.86
N TRP A 70 -21.62 20.30 3.56
CA TRP A 70 -21.12 19.53 2.43
C TRP A 70 -21.34 18.03 2.66
N PHE A 71 -20.94 17.51 3.81
CA PHE A 71 -21.13 16.08 4.15
C PHE A 71 -22.59 15.64 4.12
N ARG A 72 -23.52 16.52 4.53
CA ARG A 72 -24.96 16.24 4.47
C ARG A 72 -25.53 16.00 3.07
N GLN A 73 -24.80 16.36 2.02
CA GLN A 73 -25.26 16.15 0.65
C GLN A 73 -25.23 14.68 0.25
N TRP A 74 -24.34 13.89 0.85
CA TRP A 74 -24.06 12.52 0.43
C TRP A 74 -23.90 11.52 1.59
N LEU A 75 -23.88 11.99 2.85
CA LEU A 75 -23.91 11.15 4.04
C LEU A 75 -25.17 11.43 4.88
N PRO A 76 -25.71 10.42 5.60
CA PRO A 76 -26.84 10.58 6.53
C PRO A 76 -26.39 11.25 7.84
N LEU A 77 -25.82 12.46 7.74
CA LEU A 77 -25.31 13.24 8.86
C LEU A 77 -26.42 14.13 9.45
N GLY A 78 -26.86 13.80 10.67
CA GLY A 78 -27.90 14.55 11.38
C GLY A 78 -27.48 15.96 11.83
N ALA A 79 -28.28 16.57 12.71
CA ALA A 79 -28.05 17.91 13.26
C ALA A 79 -26.71 18.06 13.99
N SER A 80 -26.34 17.05 14.78
CA SER A 80 -25.06 16.97 15.50
C SER A 80 -23.99 16.25 14.69
N VAL A 81 -22.72 16.59 14.93
CA VAL A 81 -21.55 15.93 14.33
C VAL A 81 -20.81 15.06 15.35
N PRO A 82 -20.11 14.00 14.92
CA PRO A 82 -19.28 13.19 15.81
C PRO A 82 -18.21 14.02 16.52
N THR A 83 -17.98 13.71 17.79
CA THR A 83 -16.89 14.30 18.58
C THR A 83 -15.59 13.52 18.38
N ASP A 84 -14.48 14.09 18.80
CA ASP A 84 -13.18 13.40 18.82
C ASP A 84 -13.24 12.12 19.65
N ASP A 85 -13.91 12.12 20.81
CA ASP A 85 -14.15 10.90 21.60
C ASP A 85 -14.96 9.85 20.85
N THR A 86 -15.95 10.28 20.05
CA THR A 86 -16.74 9.36 19.21
C THR A 86 -15.83 8.64 18.22
N TYR A 87 -14.94 9.37 17.53
CA TYR A 87 -13.98 8.76 16.62
C TYR A 87 -12.97 7.86 17.35
N ARG A 88 -12.40 8.31 18.47
CA ARG A 88 -11.44 7.51 19.26
C ARG A 88 -12.02 6.16 19.68
N LEU A 89 -13.25 6.17 20.23
CA LEU A 89 -13.92 4.97 20.70
C LEU A 89 -14.31 4.03 19.56
N TRP A 90 -14.64 4.59 18.40
CA TRP A 90 -15.02 3.82 17.23
C TRP A 90 -13.80 3.21 16.52
N VAL A 91 -12.72 3.97 16.28
CA VAL A 91 -11.49 3.47 15.64
C VAL A 91 -10.86 2.32 16.45
N ARG A 92 -10.96 2.34 17.78
CA ARG A 92 -10.51 1.23 18.64
C ARG A 92 -11.25 -0.09 18.41
N ARG A 93 -12.45 -0.04 17.82
CA ARG A 93 -13.26 -1.22 17.50
C ARG A 93 -13.14 -1.61 16.03
N LEU A 94 -12.62 -0.74 15.18
CA LEU A 94 -12.41 -1.04 13.77
C LEU A 94 -11.36 -2.14 13.63
N ASP A 95 -11.76 -3.19 12.95
CA ASP A 95 -10.83 -4.16 12.42
C ASP A 95 -10.01 -3.52 11.27
N PRO A 96 -8.67 -3.60 11.28
CA PRO A 96 -7.83 -3.02 10.23
C PRO A 96 -8.14 -3.53 8.82
N GLU A 97 -8.55 -4.80 8.68
CA GLU A 97 -8.90 -5.36 7.38
C GLU A 97 -10.18 -4.70 6.83
N THR A 98 -11.16 -4.44 7.70
CA THR A 98 -12.36 -3.68 7.36
C THR A 98 -12.03 -2.25 6.93
N ALA A 99 -11.09 -1.57 7.61
CA ALA A 99 -10.64 -0.24 7.21
C ALA A 99 -9.92 -0.26 5.85
N MET A 100 -9.11 -1.29 5.58
CA MET A 100 -8.45 -1.49 4.29
C MET A 100 -9.46 -1.73 3.18
N LYS A 101 -10.44 -2.61 3.38
CA LYS A 101 -11.54 -2.86 2.45
C LYS A 101 -12.32 -1.57 2.16
N ALA A 102 -12.58 -0.75 3.17
CA ALA A 102 -13.20 0.57 2.97
C ALA A 102 -12.38 1.48 2.06
N ALA A 103 -11.06 1.52 2.27
CA ALA A 103 -10.14 2.30 1.46
C ALA A 103 -10.04 1.77 0.02
N LEU A 104 -10.10 0.45 -0.19
CA LEU A 104 -10.11 -0.14 -1.54
C LEU A 104 -11.46 0.06 -2.24
N LEU A 105 -12.57 0.06 -1.52
CA LEU A 105 -13.89 0.36 -2.06
C LEU A 105 -14.02 1.81 -2.58
N LEU A 106 -13.19 2.75 -2.10
CA LEU A 106 -13.05 4.09 -2.73
C LEU A 106 -12.61 3.99 -4.20
N LEU A 107 -11.98 2.89 -4.56
CA LEU A 107 -11.34 2.67 -5.86
C LEU A 107 -12.16 1.71 -6.70
N ASP A 108 -13.17 1.06 -6.11
CA ASP A 108 -14.00 0.06 -6.76
C ASP A 108 -14.99 0.75 -7.72
N GLY A 109 -14.67 0.64 -9.01
CA GLY A 109 -15.12 1.52 -10.09
C GLY A 109 -13.98 1.91 -11.04
N THR A 110 -12.73 1.75 -10.60
CA THR A 110 -11.55 1.72 -11.45
C THR A 110 -11.23 0.26 -11.75
N SER A 111 -11.52 -0.21 -12.96
CA SER A 111 -11.06 -1.51 -13.44
C SER A 111 -9.54 -1.42 -13.65
N LEU A 112 -8.77 -1.57 -12.57
CA LEU A 112 -7.34 -1.81 -12.68
C LEU A 112 -7.18 -3.26 -13.15
N GLY A 113 -7.08 -3.46 -14.46
CA GLY A 113 -6.52 -4.70 -14.99
C GLY A 113 -5.13 -4.85 -14.40
N LEU A 114 -4.86 -5.97 -13.72
CA LEU A 114 -3.57 -6.18 -13.05
C LEU A 114 -2.44 -6.57 -14.03
N ALA A 115 -2.79 -6.81 -15.29
CA ALA A 115 -1.83 -6.94 -16.38
C ALA A 115 -1.04 -5.64 -16.55
N GLU A 116 0.30 -5.74 -16.56
CA GLU A 116 1.26 -4.62 -16.62
C GLU A 116 1.42 -3.79 -15.33
N LEU A 117 0.82 -4.18 -14.20
CA LEU A 117 1.02 -3.47 -12.94
C LEU A 117 2.36 -3.82 -12.30
N VAL A 118 3.02 -2.79 -11.75
CA VAL A 118 4.25 -2.93 -10.98
C VAL A 118 3.90 -2.83 -9.49
N LEU A 119 4.03 -3.95 -8.79
CA LEU A 119 3.72 -4.07 -7.36
C LEU A 119 5.00 -4.11 -6.54
N ALA A 120 5.23 -3.11 -5.70
CA ALA A 120 6.33 -3.09 -4.74
C ALA A 120 5.89 -3.69 -3.41
N LEU A 121 6.66 -4.67 -2.92
CA LEU A 121 6.54 -5.15 -1.55
C LEU A 121 7.65 -4.53 -0.71
N ASP A 122 7.27 -3.74 0.29
CA ASP A 122 8.20 -3.00 1.14
C ASP A 122 7.76 -3.01 2.61
N GLY A 123 8.72 -3.19 3.50
CA GLY A 123 8.56 -3.12 4.95
C GLY A 123 8.75 -1.70 5.49
N LYS A 124 7.76 -1.18 6.22
CA LYS A 124 7.82 0.11 6.89
C LYS A 124 7.48 0.00 8.37
N ALA A 125 8.29 0.67 9.20
CA ALA A 125 8.02 0.82 10.61
C ALA A 125 7.22 2.11 10.88
N ALA A 126 6.02 1.97 11.42
CA ALA A 126 5.20 3.08 11.88
C ALA A 126 5.80 3.66 13.17
N ARG A 127 6.76 4.59 13.03
CA ARG A 127 7.46 5.20 14.18
C ARG A 127 6.45 5.85 15.14
N ARG A 128 6.67 5.65 16.45
CA ARG A 128 5.80 6.12 17.56
C ARG A 128 4.47 5.36 17.76
N SER A 129 4.28 4.23 17.09
CA SER A 129 3.16 3.31 17.38
C SER A 129 3.45 2.33 18.53
N GLY A 130 4.71 2.22 18.95
CA GLY A 130 5.09 1.37 20.08
C GLY A 130 4.92 2.08 21.42
N ASP A 131 4.73 1.30 22.47
CA ASP A 131 4.69 1.75 23.85
C ASP A 131 5.79 1.05 24.65
N ARG A 132 6.81 1.80 25.07
CA ARG A 132 7.93 1.23 25.83
C ARG A 132 7.53 0.81 27.24
N ALA A 133 6.53 1.47 27.84
CA ALA A 133 6.07 1.13 29.18
C ALA A 133 5.42 -0.26 29.18
N ASP A 134 4.70 -0.59 28.11
CA ASP A 134 4.04 -1.88 27.91
C ASP A 134 4.88 -2.90 27.11
N GLY A 135 6.15 -2.57 26.82
CA GLY A 135 7.06 -3.45 26.06
C GLY A 135 6.68 -3.63 24.57
N LEU A 136 5.78 -2.81 24.04
CA LEU A 136 5.32 -2.83 22.66
C LEU A 136 6.31 -2.12 21.74
N ARG A 137 6.84 -2.85 20.77
CA ARG A 137 7.70 -2.30 19.72
C ARG A 137 6.87 -1.53 18.69
N PRO A 138 7.48 -0.59 17.94
CA PRO A 138 6.81 0.02 16.80
C PRO A 138 6.26 -1.04 15.85
N LEU A 139 5.02 -0.84 15.41
CA LEU A 139 4.36 -1.68 14.41
C LEU A 139 5.19 -1.66 13.12
N HIS A 140 5.55 -2.86 12.67
CA HIS A 140 6.23 -3.08 11.40
C HIS A 140 5.23 -3.71 10.43
N MET A 141 5.11 -3.15 9.23
CA MET A 141 4.11 -3.55 8.23
C MET A 141 4.80 -3.76 6.90
N VAL A 142 4.47 -4.85 6.21
CA VAL A 142 4.77 -5.00 4.78
C VAL A 142 3.54 -4.56 4.00
N SER A 143 3.75 -3.72 3.00
CA SER A 143 2.69 -3.24 2.12
C SER A 143 2.92 -3.67 0.68
N ALA A 144 1.84 -4.03 0.00
CA ALA A 144 1.80 -4.24 -1.44
C ALA A 144 1.35 -2.94 -2.12
N PHE A 145 2.29 -2.24 -2.74
CA PHE A 145 2.12 -0.90 -3.27
C PHE A 145 2.23 -0.87 -4.79
N LEU A 146 1.15 -0.47 -5.44
CA LEU A 146 1.10 -0.20 -6.88
C LEU A 146 1.85 1.10 -7.18
N VAL A 147 3.02 0.94 -7.80
CA VAL A 147 4.02 2.02 -7.92
C VAL A 147 3.52 3.16 -8.79
N ARG A 148 2.81 2.86 -9.88
CA ARG A 148 2.32 3.88 -10.83
C ARG A 148 1.05 4.56 -10.34
N GLU A 149 0.19 3.81 -9.68
CA GLU A 149 -1.13 4.24 -9.21
C GLU A 149 -1.04 4.97 -7.87
N GLY A 150 0.08 4.83 -7.15
CA GLY A 150 0.27 5.44 -5.83
C GLY A 150 -0.60 4.78 -4.76
N LEU A 151 -0.95 3.51 -4.95
CA LEU A 151 -1.99 2.82 -4.18
C LEU A 151 -1.42 1.66 -3.37
N THR A 152 -1.87 1.50 -2.13
CA THR A 152 -1.62 0.26 -1.37
C THR A 152 -2.81 -0.70 -1.53
N LEU A 153 -2.56 -1.91 -2.03
CA LEU A 153 -3.58 -2.95 -2.24
C LEU A 153 -3.83 -3.80 -1.00
N ALA A 154 -2.76 -4.14 -0.29
CA ALA A 154 -2.86 -4.91 0.94
C ALA A 154 -1.69 -4.55 1.87
N GLN A 155 -1.88 -4.82 3.15
CA GLN A 155 -0.83 -4.69 4.15
C GLN A 155 -0.91 -5.84 5.14
N GLU A 156 0.25 -6.28 5.61
CA GLU A 156 0.41 -7.37 6.58
C GLU A 156 1.36 -6.93 7.69
N PRO A 157 0.97 -7.03 8.98
CA PRO A 157 1.86 -6.75 10.09
C PRO A 157 2.94 -7.84 10.20
N CYS A 158 4.17 -7.45 10.51
CA CYS A 158 5.24 -8.36 10.89
C CYS A 158 5.20 -8.58 12.41
N ASP A 159 5.30 -9.83 12.89
CA ASP A 159 5.40 -10.03 14.33
C ASP A 159 6.73 -9.48 14.87
N ALA A 160 6.78 -9.18 16.16
CA ALA A 160 7.90 -8.50 16.84
C ALA A 160 9.28 -9.18 16.70
N LYS A 161 9.32 -10.43 16.21
CA LYS A 161 10.53 -11.24 15.95
C LYS A 161 10.62 -11.73 14.49
N SER A 162 9.56 -11.60 13.69
CA SER A 162 9.51 -12.14 12.33
C SER A 162 10.01 -11.11 11.33
N ASN A 163 10.95 -11.56 10.51
CA ASN A 163 11.39 -10.78 9.36
C ASN A 163 10.28 -10.78 8.30
N GLU A 164 10.28 -9.77 7.43
CA GLU A 164 9.37 -9.59 6.29
C GLU A 164 9.17 -10.87 5.46
N ILE A 165 10.17 -11.76 5.49
CA ILE A 165 10.19 -13.13 4.94
C ILE A 165 8.89 -13.91 5.20
N THR A 166 8.30 -13.79 6.40
CA THR A 166 7.07 -14.53 6.74
C THR A 166 5.79 -13.77 6.47
N ALA A 167 5.85 -12.44 6.43
CA ALA A 167 4.69 -11.59 6.14
C ALA A 167 4.41 -11.53 4.63
N ILE A 168 5.45 -11.56 3.79
CA ILE A 168 5.34 -11.50 2.34
C ILE A 168 4.45 -12.64 1.79
N PRO A 169 4.67 -13.92 2.11
CA PRO A 169 3.78 -14.99 1.61
C PRO A 169 2.30 -14.78 1.97
N ARG A 170 2.00 -14.40 3.21
CA ARG A 170 0.62 -14.10 3.65
C ARG A 170 0.02 -12.92 2.90
N LEU A 171 0.83 -11.94 2.55
CA LEU A 171 0.43 -10.80 1.77
C LEU A 171 0.15 -11.19 0.31
N LEU A 172 0.96 -12.06 -0.29
CA LEU A 172 0.77 -12.58 -1.64
C LEU A 172 -0.54 -13.38 -1.75
N ASP A 173 -0.88 -14.20 -0.75
CA ASP A 173 -2.13 -15.00 -0.74
C ASP A 173 -3.41 -14.15 -0.81
N ARG A 174 -3.32 -12.85 -0.49
CA ARG A 174 -4.46 -11.92 -0.43
C ARG A 174 -4.64 -11.11 -1.71
N ILE A 175 -3.74 -11.26 -2.69
CA ILE A 175 -3.71 -10.45 -3.90
C ILE A 175 -3.67 -11.40 -5.10
N HIS A 176 -4.49 -11.13 -6.11
CA HIS A 176 -4.35 -11.81 -7.40
C HIS A 176 -3.18 -11.18 -8.16
N LEU A 177 -2.16 -11.96 -8.52
CA LEU A 177 -0.90 -11.43 -9.04
C LEU A 177 -0.61 -11.85 -10.49
N GLU A 178 -1.54 -12.55 -11.14
CA GLU A 178 -1.35 -13.07 -12.48
C GLU A 178 -1.02 -11.93 -13.47
N GLY A 179 0.15 -12.02 -14.11
CA GLY A 179 0.64 -11.01 -15.06
C GLY A 179 1.17 -9.71 -14.44
N ALA A 180 1.28 -9.61 -13.11
CA ALA A 180 1.89 -8.49 -12.43
C ALA A 180 3.42 -8.65 -12.33
N VAL A 181 4.16 -7.53 -12.30
CA VAL A 181 5.60 -7.51 -11.99
C VAL A 181 5.79 -7.12 -10.53
N VAL A 182 6.28 -8.05 -9.71
CA VAL A 182 6.51 -7.83 -8.28
C VAL A 182 7.96 -7.44 -8.01
N THR A 183 8.16 -6.28 -7.40
CA THR A 183 9.49 -5.83 -6.95
C THR A 183 9.63 -6.00 -5.45
N ILE A 184 10.73 -6.59 -4.99
CA ILE A 184 11.01 -6.76 -3.57
C ILE A 184 12.45 -6.36 -3.27
N ASP A 185 12.64 -5.80 -2.09
CA ASP A 185 13.95 -5.43 -1.59
C ASP A 185 14.86 -6.67 -1.36
N ALA A 186 16.09 -6.40 -0.93
CA ALA A 186 17.07 -7.47 -0.78
C ALA A 186 16.74 -8.44 0.37
N ALA A 187 16.06 -7.99 1.42
CA ALA A 187 15.67 -8.86 2.53
C ALA A 187 14.68 -9.93 2.07
N GLY A 188 13.78 -9.58 1.13
CA GLY A 188 12.80 -10.47 0.54
C GLY A 188 13.31 -11.38 -0.60
N CYS A 189 14.58 -11.29 -1.01
CA CYS A 189 15.18 -12.18 -2.00
C CYS A 189 15.40 -13.60 -1.44
N GLN A 190 14.31 -14.37 -1.32
CA GLN A 190 14.26 -15.73 -0.75
C GLN A 190 13.61 -16.70 -1.72
N THR A 191 14.14 -17.92 -1.81
CA THR A 191 13.66 -18.97 -2.74
C THR A 191 12.17 -19.26 -2.57
N ALA A 192 11.69 -19.37 -1.32
CA ALA A 192 10.27 -19.60 -1.04
C ALA A 192 9.35 -18.46 -1.54
N ILE A 193 9.81 -17.21 -1.47
CA ILE A 193 9.05 -16.07 -1.99
C ILE A 193 9.01 -16.13 -3.52
N VAL A 194 10.13 -16.47 -4.17
CA VAL A 194 10.15 -16.59 -5.64
C VAL A 194 9.26 -17.73 -6.13
N GLN A 195 9.24 -18.85 -5.41
CA GLN A 195 8.32 -19.96 -5.70
C GLN A 195 6.85 -19.51 -5.63
N ALA A 196 6.46 -18.82 -4.56
CA ALA A 196 5.10 -18.29 -4.40
C ALA A 196 4.71 -17.32 -5.53
N LEU A 197 5.63 -16.43 -5.95
CA LEU A 197 5.38 -15.51 -7.06
C LEU A 197 5.16 -16.25 -8.39
N ARG A 198 5.96 -17.27 -8.66
CA ARG A 198 5.82 -18.10 -9.87
C ARG A 198 4.53 -18.90 -9.88
N GLU A 199 4.17 -19.49 -8.74
CA GLU A 199 2.90 -20.22 -8.57
C GLU A 199 1.69 -19.29 -8.77
N ALA A 200 1.81 -18.02 -8.38
CA ALA A 200 0.79 -17.00 -8.60
C ALA A 200 0.77 -16.41 -10.04
N GLY A 201 1.64 -16.87 -10.94
CA GLY A 201 1.71 -16.37 -12.32
C GLY A 201 2.27 -14.95 -12.46
N ALA A 202 3.07 -14.50 -11.48
CA ALA A 202 3.67 -13.18 -11.45
C ALA A 202 5.12 -13.19 -11.95
N ASP A 203 5.50 -12.13 -12.64
CA ASP A 203 6.90 -11.80 -12.93
C ASP A 203 7.53 -11.08 -11.72
N TYR A 204 8.86 -11.06 -11.62
CA TYR A 204 9.52 -10.48 -10.46
C TYR A 204 10.86 -9.80 -10.75
N VAL A 205 11.17 -8.79 -9.94
CA VAL A 205 12.48 -8.11 -9.89
C VAL A 205 12.92 -8.02 -8.43
N LEU A 206 13.97 -8.77 -8.08
CA LEU A 206 14.45 -8.87 -6.70
C LEU A 206 15.83 -8.24 -6.58
N ALA A 207 16.03 -7.44 -5.54
CA ALA A 207 17.35 -6.94 -5.24
C ALA A 207 18.21 -8.06 -4.62
N VAL A 208 19.42 -8.28 -5.13
CA VAL A 208 20.37 -9.25 -4.56
C VAL A 208 21.46 -8.50 -3.82
N LYS A 209 21.69 -8.85 -2.55
CA LYS A 209 22.81 -8.34 -1.73
C LYS A 209 23.57 -9.51 -1.11
N ARG A 210 24.42 -9.21 -0.11
CA ARG A 210 25.24 -10.19 0.60
C ARG A 210 24.47 -11.24 1.41
N ASN A 211 23.15 -11.09 1.56
CA ASN A 211 22.29 -12.13 2.14
C ASN A 211 22.13 -13.36 1.24
N GLN A 212 22.45 -13.24 -0.05
CA GLN A 212 22.56 -14.36 -1.00
C GLN A 212 23.98 -14.36 -1.60
N PRO A 213 25.00 -14.81 -0.85
CA PRO A 213 26.40 -14.56 -1.20
C PRO A 213 26.86 -15.22 -2.49
N THR A 214 26.33 -16.41 -2.82
CA THR A 214 26.62 -17.12 -4.07
C THR A 214 26.02 -16.39 -5.26
N LEU A 215 24.69 -16.18 -5.26
CA LEU A 215 23.99 -15.44 -6.31
C LEU A 215 24.56 -14.04 -6.51
N HIS A 216 24.86 -13.31 -5.43
CA HIS A 216 25.47 -11.99 -5.52
C HIS A 216 26.83 -12.01 -6.23
N ARG A 217 27.64 -13.05 -6.00
CA ARG A 217 28.95 -13.20 -6.65
C ARG A 217 28.80 -13.49 -8.13
N GLU A 218 27.88 -14.36 -8.49
CA GLU A 218 27.60 -14.74 -9.88
C GLU A 218 27.03 -13.57 -10.68
N VAL A 219 26.00 -12.91 -10.15
CA VAL A 219 25.42 -11.70 -10.75
C VAL A 219 26.52 -10.65 -10.94
N LYS A 220 27.35 -10.41 -9.92
CA LYS A 220 28.45 -9.45 -10.04
C LYS A 220 29.45 -9.86 -11.13
N ALA A 221 29.82 -11.14 -11.23
CA ALA A 221 30.76 -11.60 -12.24
C ALA A 221 30.25 -11.33 -13.67
N VAL A 222 28.95 -11.55 -13.92
CA VAL A 222 28.31 -11.25 -15.22
C VAL A 222 28.39 -9.74 -15.54
N PHE A 223 28.13 -8.87 -14.57
CA PHE A 223 28.29 -7.43 -14.77
C PHE A 223 29.76 -7.02 -14.97
N ASP A 224 30.70 -7.58 -14.21
CA ASP A 224 32.14 -7.31 -14.33
C ASP A 224 32.69 -7.78 -15.71
N GLU A 225 32.13 -8.83 -16.31
CA GLU A 225 32.45 -9.28 -17.68
C GLU A 225 31.85 -8.35 -18.74
N ALA A 226 30.63 -7.88 -18.54
CA ALA A 226 30.00 -6.92 -19.44
C ALA A 226 30.79 -5.60 -19.50
N GLU A 227 31.27 -5.11 -18.34
CA GLU A 227 32.13 -3.92 -18.26
C GLU A 227 33.50 -4.12 -18.93
N ARG A 228 34.02 -5.36 -18.93
CA ARG A 228 35.25 -5.73 -19.65
C ARG A 228 35.06 -5.84 -21.17
N GLY A 229 33.85 -5.57 -21.68
CA GLY A 229 33.53 -5.57 -23.11
C GLY A 229 33.31 -6.96 -23.70
N THR A 230 33.25 -8.00 -22.87
CA THR A 230 33.00 -9.38 -23.31
C THR A 230 31.54 -9.64 -23.61
N PHE A 231 30.65 -8.85 -23.00
CA PHE A 231 29.21 -8.83 -23.26
C PHE A 231 28.71 -7.39 -23.28
N ALA A 232 28.31 -6.88 -24.44
CA ALA A 232 27.84 -5.50 -24.56
C ALA A 232 26.30 -5.47 -24.51
N PRO A 233 25.69 -4.87 -23.46
CA PRO A 233 24.24 -4.64 -23.46
C PRO A 233 23.87 -3.75 -24.65
N ARG A 234 22.70 -4.01 -25.24
CA ARG A 234 22.19 -3.14 -26.31
C ARG A 234 21.77 -1.80 -25.72
N ALA A 235 21.61 -0.79 -26.58
CA ALA A 235 21.12 0.51 -26.14
C ALA A 235 19.74 0.42 -25.44
N GLU A 236 18.89 -0.52 -25.89
CA GLU A 236 17.57 -0.83 -25.30
C GLU A 236 17.64 -1.47 -23.91
N ASP A 237 18.77 -2.10 -23.56
CA ASP A 237 18.98 -2.74 -22.26
C ASP A 237 19.50 -1.75 -21.20
N ARG A 238 19.67 -0.48 -21.55
CA ARG A 238 20.22 0.54 -20.67
C ARG A 238 19.27 1.72 -20.53
N CYS A 239 18.90 2.03 -19.30
CA CYS A 239 18.13 3.20 -18.95
C CYS A 239 18.94 4.11 -18.01
N GLU A 240 18.88 5.41 -18.24
CA GLU A 240 19.53 6.38 -17.36
C GLU A 240 18.56 7.52 -17.05
N THR A 241 18.43 7.83 -15.76
CA THR A 241 17.61 8.93 -15.27
C THR A 241 18.44 9.87 -14.42
N VAL A 242 18.15 11.16 -14.52
CA VAL A 242 18.79 12.20 -13.70
C VAL A 242 17.69 13.04 -13.06
N GLU A 243 17.58 12.94 -11.74
CA GLU A 243 16.57 13.64 -10.95
C GLU A 243 17.22 14.69 -10.05
N ARG A 244 16.45 15.71 -9.67
CA ARG A 244 16.84 16.70 -8.67
C ARG A 244 15.77 16.80 -7.60
N ASN A 245 16.03 16.20 -6.42
CA ASN A 245 15.11 16.18 -5.29
C ASN A 245 15.71 16.93 -4.10
N SER A 246 15.00 17.94 -3.60
CA SER A 246 15.36 18.70 -2.38
C SER A 246 16.83 19.16 -2.33
N GLY A 247 17.37 19.61 -3.47
CA GLY A 247 18.76 20.06 -3.61
C GLY A 247 19.79 18.98 -3.98
N ARG A 248 19.45 17.69 -3.86
CA ARG A 248 20.29 16.56 -4.30
C ARG A 248 20.03 16.27 -5.77
N ARG A 249 21.10 16.16 -6.57
CA ARG A 249 21.05 15.65 -7.94
C ARG A 249 21.46 14.18 -7.92
N GLU A 250 20.60 13.30 -8.40
CA GLU A 250 20.82 11.86 -8.41
C GLU A 250 20.77 11.36 -9.85
N ARG A 251 21.80 10.60 -10.24
CA ARG A 251 21.86 9.90 -11.52
C ARG A 251 21.69 8.41 -11.22
N ARG A 252 20.70 7.77 -11.85
CA ARG A 252 20.46 6.33 -11.75
C ARG A 252 20.64 5.71 -13.12
N THR A 253 21.42 4.66 -13.19
CA THR A 253 21.62 3.86 -14.40
C THR A 253 21.13 2.46 -14.10
N CYS A 254 20.26 1.94 -14.96
CA CYS A 254 19.83 0.56 -14.96
C CYS A 254 20.38 -0.10 -16.24
N THR A 255 21.01 -1.26 -16.08
CA THR A 255 21.48 -2.08 -17.18
C THR A 255 20.90 -3.47 -16.98
N VAL A 256 20.22 -3.97 -18.01
CA VAL A 256 19.68 -5.32 -18.08
C VAL A 256 20.65 -6.18 -18.86
N LEU A 257 20.98 -7.36 -18.34
CA LEU A 257 21.78 -8.33 -19.06
C LEU A 257 20.94 -9.60 -19.22
N GLY A 258 20.64 -9.97 -20.47
CA GLY A 258 20.05 -11.27 -20.78
C GLY A 258 21.13 -12.35 -20.74
N GLY A 259 20.92 -13.43 -19.99
CA GLY A 259 21.86 -14.54 -19.94
C GLY A 259 21.18 -15.89 -19.69
N PRO A 260 21.58 -16.97 -20.39
CA PRO A 260 21.14 -18.32 -20.03
C PRO A 260 21.65 -18.67 -18.62
N GLY A 261 20.82 -19.31 -17.79
CA GLY A 261 21.21 -19.83 -16.47
C GLY A 261 20.97 -18.92 -15.25
N LEU A 262 20.81 -17.60 -15.40
CA LEU A 262 20.47 -16.74 -14.24
C LEU A 262 19.08 -17.04 -13.66
N GLY A 263 18.14 -17.50 -14.49
CA GLY A 263 16.83 -18.01 -14.05
C GLY A 263 16.86 -19.42 -13.45
N GLU A 264 17.94 -20.18 -13.66
CA GLU A 264 18.06 -21.57 -13.21
C GLU A 264 18.49 -21.68 -11.74
N TRP A 265 19.18 -20.66 -11.21
CA TRP A 265 19.55 -20.60 -9.77
C TRP A 265 18.33 -20.65 -8.84
N VAL A 266 17.18 -20.17 -9.30
CA VAL A 266 15.91 -20.15 -8.53
C VAL A 266 15.20 -21.52 -8.57
N ALA A 267 15.50 -22.35 -9.57
CA ALA A 267 14.87 -23.66 -9.73
C ALA A 267 15.50 -24.75 -8.83
N ASP A 268 16.80 -24.63 -8.50
CA ASP A 268 17.49 -25.58 -7.62
C ASP A 268 18.61 -24.90 -6.79
N PRO A 269 18.39 -24.60 -5.50
CA PRO A 269 19.40 -23.96 -4.65
C PRO A 269 20.60 -24.87 -4.28
N LYS A 270 20.73 -26.06 -4.89
CA LYS A 270 21.82 -27.01 -4.66
C LYS A 270 22.99 -26.93 -5.66
N THR A 271 22.94 -26.02 -6.62
CA THR A 271 24.07 -25.66 -7.49
C THR A 271 24.72 -24.37 -7.03
#